data_AF-A0A846ND73-F1
#
_entry.id   AF-A0A846ND73-F1
#
_cell.length_a   1.000
_cell.length_b   1.000
_cell.length_c   1.000
_cell.angle_alpha   90.00
_cell.angle_beta   90.00
_cell.angle_gamma   90.00
#
_symmetry.space_group_name_H-M   'P 1'
#
loop_
_entity.id
_entity.type
_entity.pdbx_description
1 polymer ?
#
loop_
_entity_poly.entity_id
_entity_poly.type
_entity_poly.pdbx_seq_one_letter_code
_entity_poly.pdbx_strand_id
1 'polypeptide(L)'
;MSIVIITHDAAVQAEICDRIAVMYAGKFVEIGKVDEIFGNPLHPYTQVLMSSVPSIKEKRELKAFSGLPPSFKNLPSGCRFHPRCPYCSPRCTRIEPELVKVKDTRFVACHLEV
;
A
#
# COMPACT_ATOMS: atom_id res chain seq x y z
N MET A 1 14.13 -1.97 -23.14
CA MET A 1 13.63 -0.61 -22.81
C MET A 1 12.92 -0.70 -21.48
N SER A 2 13.08 0.29 -20.60
CA SER A 2 12.42 0.33 -19.28
C SER A 2 11.71 1.66 -19.12
N ILE A 3 10.52 1.64 -18.54
CA ILE A 3 9.68 2.82 -18.33
C ILE A 3 9.29 2.86 -16.85
N VAL A 4 9.33 4.05 -16.26
CA VAL A 4 8.81 4.30 -14.91
C VAL A 4 7.70 5.34 -15.03
N ILE A 5 6.50 4.98 -14.58
CA ILE A 5 5.33 5.86 -14.61
C ILE A 5 4.93 6.18 -13.16
N ILE A 6 4.64 7.45 -12.89
CA ILE A 6 4.12 7.92 -11.61
C ILE A 6 2.71 8.46 -11.86
N THR A 7 1.71 7.83 -11.23
CA THR A 7 0.30 8.24 -11.34
C THR A 7 -0.45 7.88 -10.06
N HIS A 8 -1.52 8.60 -9.78
CA HIS A 8 -2.47 8.29 -8.70
C HIS A 8 -3.60 7.36 -9.15
N ASP A 9 -3.73 7.13 -10.46
CA ASP A 9 -4.76 6.26 -11.01
C ASP A 9 -4.26 4.81 -11.07
N ALA A 10 -4.80 3.97 -10.19
CA ALA A 10 -4.47 2.56 -10.14
C ALA A 10 -4.97 1.78 -11.38
N ALA A 11 -6.06 2.20 -12.04
CA ALA A 11 -6.53 1.53 -13.25
C ALA A 11 -5.52 1.67 -14.39
N VAL A 12 -4.89 2.84 -14.52
CA VAL A 12 -3.80 3.07 -15.49
C VAL A 12 -2.59 2.19 -15.17
N GLN A 13 -2.25 2.03 -13.88
CA GLN A 13 -1.15 1.15 -13.47
C GLN A 13 -1.43 -0.32 -13.78
N ALA A 14 -2.68 -0.77 -13.64
CA ALA A 14 -3.09 -2.13 -13.93
C ALA A 14 -2.92 -2.51 -15.40
N GLU A 15 -3.13 -1.56 -16.32
CA GLU A 15 -3.08 -1.80 -17.76
C GLU A 15 -1.67 -1.70 -18.36
N ILE A 16 -0.80 -0.86 -17.80
CA ILE A 16 0.47 -0.48 -18.45
C ILE A 16 1.71 -1.09 -17.77
N CYS A 17 1.66 -1.34 -16.47
CA CYS A 17 2.85 -1.71 -15.70
C CYS A 17 3.02 -3.23 -15.56
N ASP A 18 4.26 -3.71 -15.51
CA ASP A 18 4.56 -5.10 -15.07
C ASP A 18 4.63 -5.21 -13.53
N ARG A 19 5.04 -4.11 -12.88
CA ARG A 19 5.30 -4.02 -11.45
C ARG A 19 4.77 -2.70 -10.90
N ILE A 20 4.28 -2.72 -9.66
CA ILE A 20 3.79 -1.55 -8.95
C ILE A 20 4.56 -1.36 -7.66
N ALA A 21 4.86 -0.10 -7.35
CA ALA A 21 5.38 0.33 -6.07
C ALA A 21 4.41 1.33 -5.45
N VAL A 22 3.78 0.93 -4.34
CA VAL A 22 2.81 1.74 -3.61
C VAL A 22 3.54 2.56 -2.56
N MET A 23 3.26 3.86 -2.52
CA MET A 23 3.86 4.79 -1.57
C MET A 23 2.81 5.39 -0.64
N TYR A 24 3.20 5.61 0.61
CA TYR A 24 2.43 6.40 1.56
C TYR A 24 3.32 7.40 2.30
N ALA A 25 2.92 8.67 2.26
CA ALA A 25 3.62 9.77 2.93
C ALA A 25 5.14 9.75 2.71
N GLY A 26 5.60 9.47 1.47
CA GLY A 26 7.04 9.47 1.11
C GLY A 26 7.81 8.17 1.41
N LYS A 27 7.13 7.06 1.73
CA LYS A 27 7.77 5.75 1.94
C LYS A 27 7.10 4.69 1.07
N PHE A 28 7.88 3.78 0.51
CA PHE A 28 7.35 2.57 -0.12
C PHE A 28 6.75 1.67 0.94
N VAL A 29 5.48 1.31 0.77
CA VAL A 29 4.77 0.42 1.68
C VAL A 29 4.60 -0.97 1.10
N GLU A 30 4.57 -1.09 -0.23
CA GLU A 30 4.42 -2.36 -0.91
C GLU A 30 4.96 -2.30 -2.34
N ILE A 31 5.65 -3.33 -2.80
CA ILE A 31 6.15 -3.47 -4.17
C ILE A 31 5.90 -4.90 -4.65
N GLY A 32 5.38 -5.10 -5.85
CA GLY A 32 5.09 -6.43 -6.39
C GLY A 32 4.72 -6.42 -7.87
N LYS A 33 4.44 -7.59 -8.44
CA LYS A 33 3.80 -7.67 -9.77
C LYS A 33 2.38 -7.11 -9.70
N VAL A 34 1.87 -6.59 -10.82
CA VAL A 34 0.50 -6.05 -10.88
C VAL A 34 -0.53 -7.03 -10.35
N ASP A 35 -0.52 -8.27 -10.85
CA ASP A 35 -1.48 -9.31 -10.42
C ASP A 35 -1.43 -9.60 -8.92
N GLU A 36 -0.23 -9.56 -8.33
CA GLU A 36 -0.03 -9.78 -6.90
C GLU A 36 -0.63 -8.65 -6.05
N ILE A 37 -0.42 -7.40 -6.49
CA ILE A 37 -0.88 -6.18 -5.81
C ILE A 37 -2.40 -6.06 -5.92
N PHE A 38 -2.98 -6.30 -7.09
CA PHE A 38 -4.43 -6.19 -7.31
C PHE A 38 -5.22 -7.40 -6.78
N GLY A 39 -4.61 -8.59 -6.82
CA GLY A 39 -5.27 -9.84 -6.43
C GLY A 39 -5.19 -10.14 -4.94
N ASN A 40 -4.04 -9.88 -4.30
CA ASN A 40 -3.87 -10.16 -2.87
C ASN A 40 -2.99 -9.09 -2.20
N PRO A 41 -3.42 -7.83 -2.09
CA PRO A 41 -2.64 -6.76 -1.46
C PRO A 41 -2.32 -7.06 0.01
N LEU A 42 -1.07 -6.84 0.41
CA LEU A 42 -0.58 -7.25 1.72
C LEU A 42 -0.60 -6.11 2.73
N HIS A 43 -0.16 -4.92 2.34
CA HIS A 43 -0.14 -3.79 3.26
C HIS A 43 -1.59 -3.25 3.43
N PRO A 44 -2.05 -2.96 4.66
CA PRO A 44 -3.42 -2.47 4.89
C PRO A 44 -3.77 -1.24 4.04
N TYR A 45 -2.83 -0.31 3.86
CA TYR A 45 -3.00 0.82 2.94
C TYR A 45 -3.31 0.38 1.50
N THR A 46 -2.55 -0.56 0.95
CA THR A 46 -2.76 -1.08 -0.40
C THR A 46 -4.09 -1.80 -0.52
N GLN A 47 -4.50 -2.56 0.50
CA GLN A 47 -5.80 -3.26 0.50
C GLN A 47 -6.97 -2.29 0.29
N VAL A 48 -6.97 -1.17 0.99
CA VAL A 48 -8.01 -0.14 0.81
C VAL A 48 -7.89 0.57 -0.52
N LEU A 49 -6.67 0.91 -0.95
CA LEU A 49 -6.46 1.52 -2.26
C LEU A 49 -7.04 0.65 -3.37
N MET A 50 -6.76 -0.66 -3.34
CA MET A 50 -7.28 -1.62 -4.32
C MET A 50 -8.78 -1.88 -4.18
N SER A 51 -9.37 -1.70 -2.99
CA SER A 51 -10.83 -1.77 -2.81
C SER A 51 -11.57 -0.61 -3.49
N SER A 52 -10.87 0.51 -3.73
CA SER A 52 -11.43 1.68 -4.42
C SER A 52 -11.31 1.60 -5.94
N VAL A 53 -10.61 0.59 -6.47
CA VAL A 53 -10.52 0.36 -7.91
C VAL A 53 -11.77 -0.39 -8.37
N PRO A 54 -12.59 0.20 -9.26
CA PRO A 54 -13.81 -0.43 -9.72
C PRO A 54 -13.50 -1.71 -10.52
N SER A 55 -14.21 -2.78 -10.22
CA SER A 55 -14.16 -4.04 -10.97
C SER A 55 -15.52 -4.35 -11.57
N ILE A 56 -15.53 -4.75 -12.85
CA ILE A 56 -16.74 -5.19 -13.55
C ILE A 56 -17.11 -6.62 -13.11
N LYS A 57 -16.11 -7.43 -12.73
CA LYS A 57 -16.29 -8.85 -12.39
C LYS A 57 -16.71 -9.08 -10.93
N GLU A 58 -16.27 -8.21 -10.02
CA GLU A 58 -16.49 -8.37 -8.58
C GLU A 58 -17.04 -7.09 -7.96
N LYS A 59 -18.19 -7.18 -7.28
CA LYS A 59 -18.64 -6.11 -6.36
C LYS A 59 -17.79 -6.17 -5.10
N ARG A 60 -16.85 -5.23 -4.96
CA ARG A 60 -16.05 -5.06 -3.74
C ARG A 60 -16.70 -4.03 -2.84
N GLU A 61 -16.75 -4.30 -1.54
CA GLU A 61 -17.15 -3.29 -0.57
C GLU A 61 -16.08 -2.20 -0.51
N LEU A 62 -16.51 -0.95 -0.67
CA LEU A 62 -15.65 0.21 -0.53
C LEU A 62 -15.24 0.35 0.94
N LYS A 63 -13.99 0.01 1.24
CA LYS A 63 -13.43 0.21 2.57
C LYS A 63 -12.76 1.57 2.61
N ALA A 64 -13.40 2.55 3.25
CA ALA A 64 -12.77 3.85 3.50
C ALA A 64 -12.06 3.83 4.85
N PHE A 65 -10.78 4.23 4.88
CA PHE A 65 -10.13 4.54 6.16
C PHE A 65 -10.68 5.86 6.71
N SER A 66 -10.97 5.90 8.00
CA SER A 66 -11.27 7.13 8.70
C SER A 66 -10.04 8.05 8.79
N GLY A 67 -10.28 9.36 8.79
CA GLY A 67 -9.26 10.38 8.98
C GLY A 67 -8.54 10.86 7.71
N LEU A 68 -7.81 11.97 7.87
CA LEU A 68 -7.06 12.63 6.81
C LEU A 68 -5.62 12.07 6.70
N PRO A 69 -4.97 12.14 5.53
CA PRO A 69 -3.53 11.90 5.42
C PRO A 69 -2.73 12.76 6.40
N PRO A 70 -1.60 12.26 6.94
CA PRO A 70 -0.76 13.03 7.85
C PRO A 70 -0.18 14.25 7.13
N SER A 71 -0.02 15.34 7.87
CA SER A 71 0.73 16.49 7.40
C SER A 71 2.21 16.14 7.30
N PHE A 72 2.86 16.52 6.20
CA PHE A 72 4.32 16.36 6.05
C PHE A 72 5.12 17.17 7.09
N LYS A 73 4.51 18.17 7.73
CA LYS A 73 5.16 18.92 8.83
C LYS A 73 5.24 18.11 10.12
N ASN A 74 4.26 17.24 10.36
CA ASN A 74 4.12 16.44 11.57
C ASN A 74 3.86 14.99 11.19
N LEU A 75 4.90 14.32 10.70
CA LEU A 75 4.81 12.92 10.35
C LEU A 75 4.73 12.06 11.63
N PRO A 76 3.84 11.07 11.68
CA PRO A 76 3.78 10.12 12.79
C PRO A 76 5.09 9.33 12.92
N SER A 77 5.46 9.00 14.16
CA SER A 77 6.60 8.13 14.47
C SER A 77 6.35 6.69 14.02
N GLY A 78 7.43 5.93 13.79
CA GLY A 78 7.34 4.54 13.35
C GLY A 78 6.70 4.38 11.97
N CYS A 79 5.69 3.52 11.85
CA CYS A 79 4.93 3.33 10.61
C CYS A 79 4.09 4.57 10.31
N ARG A 80 4.31 5.22 9.16
CA ARG A 80 3.60 6.46 8.80
C ARG A 80 2.08 6.30 8.66
N PHE A 81 1.63 5.07 8.43
CA PHE A 81 0.22 4.72 8.26
C PHE A 81 -0.48 4.31 9.57
N HIS A 82 0.26 4.13 10.67
CA HIS A 82 -0.30 3.62 11.93
C HIS A 82 -1.53 4.37 12.48
N PRO A 83 -1.68 5.72 12.33
CA PRO A 83 -2.86 6.41 12.87
C PRO A 83 -4.17 6.07 12.16
N ARG A 84 -4.08 5.52 10.94
CA ARG A 84 -5.21 5.14 10.09
C ARG A 84 -5.31 3.63 9.87
N CYS A 85 -4.37 2.87 10.42
CA CYS A 85 -4.29 1.44 10.25
C CYS A 85 -5.24 0.72 11.23
N PRO A 86 -6.20 -0.10 10.76
CA PRO A 86 -7.11 -0.85 11.63
C PRO A 86 -6.41 -1.97 12.40
N TYR A 87 -5.23 -2.39 11.92
CA TYR A 87 -4.40 -3.45 12.49
C TYR A 87 -3.17 -2.90 13.22
N CYS A 88 -3.25 -1.65 13.70
CA CYS A 88 -2.14 -1.00 14.38
C CYS A 88 -1.76 -1.74 15.67
N SER A 89 -0.48 -2.09 15.82
CA SER A 89 0.08 -2.63 17.05
C SER A 89 0.97 -1.58 17.74
N PRO A 90 1.28 -1.73 19.05
CA PRO A 90 2.19 -0.83 19.75
C PRO A 90 3.57 -0.70 19.10
N ARG A 91 4.01 -1.70 18.33
CA ARG A 91 5.28 -1.67 17.58
C ARG A 91 5.23 -0.63 16.46
N CYS A 92 4.07 -0.47 15.81
CA CYS A 92 3.87 0.45 14.69
C CYS A 92 4.06 1.92 15.06
N THR A 93 3.86 2.30 16.33
CA THR A 93 4.02 3.70 16.77
C THR A 93 5.47 4.07 17.05
N ARG A 94 6.33 3.07 17.28
CA ARG A 94 7.73 3.28 17.73
C ARG A 94 8.77 2.94 16.68
N ILE A 95 8.50 1.94 15.84
CA ILE A 95 9.48 1.37 14.91
C ILE A 95 8.98 1.57 13.47
N GLU A 96 9.80 2.17 12.62
CA GLU A 96 9.51 2.25 11.18
C GLU A 96 9.68 0.85 10.58
N PRO A 97 8.66 0.29 9.90
CA PRO A 97 8.79 -1.02 9.28
C PRO A 97 9.76 -0.92 8.09
N GLU A 98 10.68 -1.87 8.02
CA GLU A 98 11.57 -2.00 6.87
C GLU A 98 10.84 -2.63 5.69
N LEU A 99 11.23 -2.25 4.48
CA LEU A 99 10.71 -2.85 3.26
C LEU A 99 11.36 -4.23 3.06
N VAL A 100 10.71 -5.27 3.59
CA VAL A 100 11.22 -6.65 3.57
C VAL A 100 10.67 -7.44 2.40
N LYS A 101 11.48 -8.37 1.88
CA LYS A 101 11.06 -9.30 0.83
C LYS A 101 10.21 -10.42 1.47
N VAL A 102 8.94 -10.50 1.08
CA VAL A 102 8.00 -11.53 1.58
C VAL A 102 7.83 -12.70 0.61
N LYS A 103 7.99 -12.46 -0.70
CA LYS A 103 7.99 -13.48 -1.77
C LYS A 103 8.94 -13.06 -2.89
N ASP A 104 9.19 -13.94 -3.87
CA ASP A 104 10.18 -13.77 -4.96
C ASP A 104 10.32 -12.35 -5.52
N THR A 105 9.19 -11.72 -5.85
CA THR A 105 9.14 -10.37 -6.42
C THR A 105 8.48 -9.33 -5.54
N ARG A 106 8.12 -9.71 -4.31
CA ARG A 106 7.20 -8.96 -3.45
C ARG A 106 7.87 -8.45 -2.18
N PHE A 107 7.70 -7.16 -1.95
CA PHE A 107 8.24 -6.44 -0.80
C PHE A 107 7.14 -5.71 -0.07
N VAL A 108 7.17 -5.71 1.27
CA VAL A 108 6.16 -5.06 2.11
C VAL A 108 6.86 -4.40 3.29
N ALA A 109 6.46 -3.18 3.62
CA ALA A 109 6.89 -2.49 4.83
C ALA A 109 5.76 -2.51 5.87
N CYS A 110 5.57 -3.65 6.55
CA CYS A 110 4.54 -3.81 7.59
C CYS A 110 5.07 -4.65 8.76
N HIS A 111 4.55 -4.40 9.97
CA HIS A 111 4.85 -5.23 11.15
C HIS A 111 3.86 -6.37 11.36
N LEU A 112 2.75 -6.40 10.63
CA LEU A 112 1.87 -7.57 10.60
C LEU A 112 2.64 -8.71 9.95
N GLU A 113 2.53 -9.90 10.53
CA GLU A 113 3.02 -11.10 9.89
C GLU A 113 2.18 -11.34 8.64
N VAL A 114 2.85 -11.47 7.49
CA VAL A 114 2.24 -11.55 6.17
C VAL A 114 2.60 -12.86 5.49
#